data_AF-A0A380PBW5-F1
#
_entry.id   AF-A0A380PBW5-F1
#
_cell.length_a   1.000
_cell.length_b   1.000
_cell.length_c   1.000
_cell.angle_alpha   90.00
_cell.angle_beta   90.00
_cell.angle_gamma   90.00
#
_symmetry.space_group_name_H-M   'P 1'
#
loop_
_entity.id
_entity.type
_entity.pdbx_description
1 polymer ?
#
loop_
_entity_poly.entity_id
_entity_poly.type
_entity_poly.pdbx_seq_one_letter_code
_entity_poly.pdbx_strand_id
1 'polypeptide(L)'
;MTTHPATPDSQDALADDPHANDAAPYPGGDPYGDYRTHGVDFSATDLVDLADRRLGAGVIAANDEFFAQRENLLVRERAVFDPEHFGHKGKVMDGWETRRRRGAGPETPFPAPEEHDWALIRLGAPGVVKGVVVDTAHFRGNYPQRVSLQATAVEGNPGPEELLASDVKWEELLPPTPVLGHAANGFAFDVERRFTHLRLCQHPDGGIARLRVYGEVVPDPEWLGLLGTVDLASVLNGGVYEDASDRFYSSPTQIILPGTSRKMDDGWENRRRRVRDTNDWVRFRLAAQGVIRAVEIDTAYLKGNSAGWVALSARDGEDGEWYEILPRTRLQPDTPHRFRLATPATATHVRLDAFPDGGVARMRLHGELTEAGAAALADRFRRLAG
;
A
#
# COMPACT_ATOMS: atom_id res chain seq x y z
N MET A 1 -33.36 0.06 60.12
CA MET A 1 -33.03 0.29 58.71
C MET A 1 -31.98 -0.74 58.32
N THR A 2 -32.40 -1.75 57.59
CA THR A 2 -31.57 -2.84 57.06
C THR A 2 -30.73 -2.30 55.91
N THR A 3 -29.41 -2.43 56.00
CA THR A 3 -28.47 -2.14 54.92
C THR A 3 -28.42 -3.32 53.96
N HIS A 4 -28.91 -3.13 52.74
CA HIS A 4 -28.66 -4.04 51.63
C HIS A 4 -27.23 -3.82 51.10
N PRO A 5 -26.43 -4.86 50.83
CA PRO A 5 -25.20 -4.70 50.09
C PRO A 5 -25.54 -4.41 48.62
N ALA A 6 -24.92 -3.37 48.07
CA ALA A 6 -24.99 -3.07 46.65
C ALA A 6 -24.35 -4.21 45.85
N THR A 7 -25.11 -4.77 44.90
CA THR A 7 -24.57 -5.58 43.82
C THR A 7 -23.58 -4.74 43.00
N PRO A 8 -22.42 -5.29 42.58
CA PRO A 8 -21.52 -4.56 41.69
C PRO A 8 -22.22 -4.33 40.35
N ASP A 9 -22.12 -3.11 39.83
CA ASP A 9 -22.63 -2.73 38.51
C ASP A 9 -22.00 -3.62 37.43
N SER A 10 -22.85 -4.14 36.55
CA SER A 10 -22.50 -5.02 35.43
C SER A 10 -21.66 -4.35 34.32
N GLN A 11 -21.18 -3.12 34.54
CA GLN A 11 -20.37 -2.37 33.57
C GLN A 11 -18.86 -2.52 33.81
N ASP A 12 -18.40 -2.83 35.03
CA ASP A 12 -16.97 -3.06 35.30
C ASP A 12 -16.48 -4.45 34.82
N ALA A 13 -17.39 -5.40 34.61
CA ALA A 13 -17.03 -6.76 34.18
C ALA A 13 -16.63 -6.87 32.69
N LEU A 14 -16.89 -5.84 31.87
CA LEU A 14 -16.55 -5.82 30.44
C LEU A 14 -15.13 -5.33 30.15
N ALA A 15 -14.46 -4.68 31.10
CA ALA A 15 -13.09 -4.19 30.93
C ALA A 15 -12.01 -5.29 31.07
N ASP A 16 -12.38 -6.44 31.66
CA ASP A 16 -11.46 -7.53 32.01
C ASP A 16 -11.68 -8.83 31.19
N ASP A 17 -12.55 -8.83 30.16
CA ASP A 17 -12.72 -10.01 29.30
C ASP A 17 -11.55 -10.13 28.30
N PRO A 18 -10.68 -11.15 28.41
CA PRO A 18 -9.55 -11.33 27.49
C PRO A 18 -9.98 -11.65 26.05
N HIS A 19 -11.27 -11.94 25.83
CA HIS A 19 -11.88 -12.25 24.55
C HIS A 19 -12.76 -11.11 23.99
N ALA A 20 -12.80 -9.95 24.64
CA ALA A 20 -13.65 -8.82 24.22
C ALA A 20 -13.41 -8.37 22.76
N ASN A 21 -12.19 -8.60 22.26
CA ASN A 21 -11.77 -8.21 20.92
C ASN A 21 -11.88 -9.36 19.89
N ASP A 22 -12.22 -10.57 20.33
CA ASP A 22 -12.40 -11.73 19.46
C ASP A 22 -13.58 -11.51 18.50
N ALA A 23 -13.52 -12.15 17.34
CA ALA A 23 -14.69 -12.32 16.50
C ALA A 23 -15.37 -13.66 16.83
N ALA A 24 -16.68 -13.74 16.59
CA ALA A 24 -17.41 -15.00 16.78
C ALA A 24 -16.79 -16.13 15.92
N PRO A 25 -16.88 -17.39 16.36
CA PRO A 25 -16.53 -18.52 15.50
C PRO A 25 -17.25 -18.42 14.15
N TYR A 26 -16.56 -18.80 13.06
CA TYR A 26 -17.11 -18.69 11.71
C TYR A 26 -18.45 -19.46 11.61
N PRO A 27 -19.57 -18.79 11.31
CA PRO A 27 -20.90 -19.40 11.36
C PRO A 27 -21.25 -20.20 10.09
N GLY A 28 -20.37 -20.24 9.08
CA GLY A 28 -20.71 -20.68 7.72
C GLY A 28 -21.23 -19.54 6.84
N GLY A 29 -21.28 -19.75 5.52
CA GLY A 29 -21.76 -18.74 4.56
C GLY A 29 -20.67 -17.77 4.08
N ASP A 30 -20.97 -16.47 3.99
CA ASP A 30 -19.99 -15.47 3.58
C ASP A 30 -18.87 -15.33 4.63
N PRO A 31 -17.60 -15.68 4.31
CA PRO A 31 -16.49 -15.62 5.26
C PRO A 31 -16.15 -14.20 5.75
N TYR A 32 -16.71 -13.17 5.12
CA TYR A 32 -16.55 -11.77 5.50
C TYR A 32 -17.84 -11.13 6.05
N GLY A 33 -18.90 -11.91 6.27
CA GLY A 33 -20.22 -11.38 6.66
C GLY A 33 -20.24 -10.61 7.98
N ASP A 34 -19.31 -10.91 8.90
CA ASP A 34 -19.12 -10.23 10.19
C ASP A 34 -17.74 -9.56 10.33
N TYR A 35 -17.05 -9.32 9.20
CA TYR A 35 -15.77 -8.63 9.17
C TYR A 35 -15.87 -7.18 9.60
N ARG A 36 -14.92 -6.73 10.42
CA ARG A 36 -14.95 -5.41 11.07
C ARG A 36 -13.93 -4.45 10.48
N THR A 37 -14.20 -3.16 10.60
CA THR A 37 -13.21 -2.08 10.41
C THR A 37 -13.00 -1.41 11.76
N HIS A 38 -11.74 -1.23 12.14
CA HIS A 38 -11.33 -0.61 13.40
C HIS A 38 -10.27 0.47 13.15
N GLY A 39 -10.41 1.62 13.81
CA GLY A 39 -9.50 2.75 13.61
C GLY A 39 -9.74 3.47 12.29
N VAL A 40 -8.67 3.86 11.60
CA VAL A 40 -8.73 4.69 10.39
C VAL A 40 -9.03 3.84 9.17
N ASP A 41 -10.05 4.23 8.40
CA ASP A 41 -10.32 3.62 7.11
C ASP A 41 -9.53 4.31 5.99
N PHE A 42 -8.62 3.56 5.38
CA PHE A 42 -7.79 3.98 4.25
C PHE A 42 -8.40 3.61 2.89
N SER A 43 -9.60 3.04 2.83
CA SER A 43 -10.23 2.60 1.57
C SER A 43 -10.48 3.74 0.57
N ALA A 44 -10.65 4.97 1.06
CA ALA A 44 -10.92 6.16 0.26
C ALA A 44 -9.69 7.06 0.06
N THR A 45 -8.48 6.62 0.47
CA THR A 45 -7.27 7.41 0.29
C THR A 45 -6.66 7.24 -1.10
N ASP A 46 -6.02 8.29 -1.60
CA ASP A 46 -5.25 8.27 -2.84
C ASP A 46 -3.76 7.92 -2.59
N LEU A 47 -3.40 7.57 -1.35
CA LEU A 47 -2.03 7.16 -0.99
C LEU A 47 -1.65 5.80 -1.60
N VAL A 48 -0.35 5.63 -1.82
CA VAL A 48 0.22 4.40 -2.37
C VAL A 48 0.50 3.42 -1.24
N ASP A 49 0.22 2.13 -1.48
CA ASP A 49 0.74 1.06 -0.63
C ASP A 49 2.24 0.84 -0.90
N LEU A 50 3.08 1.41 -0.04
CA LEU A 50 4.54 1.32 -0.11
C LEU A 50 5.06 -0.12 0.06
N ALA A 51 4.23 -1.01 0.60
CA ALA A 51 4.53 -2.43 0.76
C ALA A 51 3.93 -3.31 -0.36
N ASP A 52 3.44 -2.72 -1.45
CA ASP A 52 2.97 -3.47 -2.62
C ASP A 52 4.14 -4.20 -3.31
N ARG A 53 4.00 -5.52 -3.47
CA ARG A 53 5.00 -6.37 -4.13
C ARG A 53 5.29 -5.97 -5.57
N ARG A 54 4.36 -5.32 -6.27
CA ARG A 54 4.56 -4.81 -7.64
C ARG A 54 5.58 -3.68 -7.67
N LEU A 55 5.76 -2.97 -6.55
CA LEU A 55 6.82 -1.98 -6.36
C LEU A 55 8.15 -2.60 -5.94
N GLY A 56 8.17 -3.90 -5.62
CA GLY A 56 9.37 -4.63 -5.18
C GLY A 56 9.44 -4.89 -3.67
N ALA A 57 8.36 -4.64 -2.93
CA ALA A 57 8.31 -4.90 -1.49
C ALA A 57 8.47 -6.39 -1.17
N GLY A 58 8.98 -6.70 0.02
CA GLY A 58 9.18 -8.08 0.46
C GLY A 58 9.28 -8.22 1.97
N VAL A 59 8.90 -9.40 2.47
CA VAL A 59 9.12 -9.78 3.86
C VAL A 59 10.44 -10.55 3.94
N ILE A 60 11.48 -9.89 4.43
CA ILE A 60 12.88 -10.34 4.31
C ILE A 60 13.27 -11.34 5.39
N ALA A 61 12.59 -11.30 6.54
CA ALA A 61 12.74 -12.28 7.62
C ALA A 61 11.53 -12.26 8.54
N ALA A 62 11.30 -13.37 9.22
CA ALA A 62 10.48 -13.44 10.42
C ALA A 62 11.15 -14.41 11.40
N ASN A 63 10.93 -14.24 12.70
CA ASN A 63 11.48 -15.17 13.70
C ASN A 63 10.73 -16.51 13.75
N ASP A 64 9.45 -16.53 13.36
CA ASP A 64 8.62 -17.72 13.23
C ASP A 64 7.64 -17.55 12.05
N GLU A 65 7.28 -18.66 11.41
CA GLU A 65 6.28 -18.74 10.33
C GLU A 65 5.70 -20.15 10.26
N PHE A 66 5.54 -20.78 11.43
CA PHE A 66 5.29 -22.21 11.47
C PHE A 66 3.98 -22.58 10.77
N PHE A 67 2.87 -21.90 11.05
CA PHE A 67 1.56 -22.27 10.51
C PHE A 67 1.30 -21.66 9.13
N ALA A 68 1.69 -20.41 8.90
CA ALA A 68 1.47 -19.74 7.63
C ALA A 68 2.62 -18.78 7.26
N GLN A 69 2.90 -18.70 5.95
CA GLN A 69 4.07 -18.04 5.38
C GLN A 69 4.00 -16.53 5.52
N ARG A 70 5.12 -15.90 5.90
CA ARG A 70 5.19 -14.45 6.12
C ARG A 70 4.90 -13.64 4.84
N GLU A 71 5.20 -14.18 3.66
CA GLU A 71 4.99 -13.51 2.37
C GLU A 71 3.53 -13.14 2.11
N ASN A 72 2.58 -13.87 2.73
CA ASN A 72 1.15 -13.62 2.61
C ASN A 72 0.74 -12.23 3.12
N LEU A 73 1.52 -11.64 4.04
CA LEU A 73 1.28 -10.27 4.53
C LEU A 73 1.13 -9.26 3.38
N LEU A 74 1.92 -9.42 2.32
CA LEU A 74 2.01 -8.46 1.22
C LEU A 74 1.24 -8.88 -0.03
N VAL A 75 0.46 -9.97 0.03
CA VAL A 75 -0.43 -10.36 -1.08
C VAL A 75 -1.50 -9.28 -1.23
N ARG A 76 -1.74 -8.79 -2.45
CA ARG A 76 -2.66 -7.67 -2.72
C ARG A 76 -4.12 -8.03 -2.47
N GLU A 77 -4.50 -9.22 -2.92
CA GLU A 77 -5.85 -9.76 -2.79
C GLU A 77 -6.22 -9.94 -1.31
N ARG A 78 -7.52 -9.82 -1.02
CA ARG A 78 -8.08 -10.13 0.30
C ARG A 78 -7.79 -11.58 0.66
N ALA A 79 -7.60 -11.83 1.95
CA ALA A 79 -7.34 -13.18 2.45
C ALA A 79 -8.51 -14.14 2.16
N VAL A 80 -8.19 -15.33 1.67
CA VAL A 80 -9.16 -16.39 1.40
C VAL A 80 -9.24 -17.33 2.60
N PHE A 81 -10.45 -17.77 2.94
CA PHE A 81 -10.69 -18.75 3.98
C PHE A 81 -11.43 -19.96 3.42
N ASP A 82 -10.79 -21.12 3.54
CA ASP A 82 -11.41 -22.41 3.28
C ASP A 82 -11.54 -23.16 4.62
N PRO A 83 -12.77 -23.36 5.14
CA PRO A 83 -12.97 -24.01 6.42
C PRO A 83 -12.52 -25.47 6.44
N GLU A 84 -12.44 -26.14 5.29
CA GLU A 84 -12.13 -27.57 5.12
C GLU A 84 -10.66 -27.82 4.74
N HIS A 85 -9.87 -26.78 4.46
CA HIS A 85 -8.48 -26.94 4.04
C HIS A 85 -7.52 -27.09 5.22
N PHE A 86 -7.13 -28.35 5.49
CA PHE A 86 -6.15 -28.71 6.53
C PHE A 86 -4.89 -29.31 5.91
N GLY A 87 -3.73 -28.88 6.41
CA GLY A 87 -2.43 -29.46 6.12
C GLY A 87 -1.81 -30.14 7.35
N HIS A 88 -0.57 -30.59 7.22
CA HIS A 88 0.14 -31.29 8.30
C HIS A 88 0.38 -30.46 9.56
N LYS A 89 0.26 -29.14 9.47
CA LYS A 89 0.45 -28.22 10.61
C LYS A 89 -0.87 -27.72 11.19
N GLY A 90 -2.03 -28.15 10.66
CA GLY A 90 -3.34 -27.66 11.09
C GLY A 90 -4.10 -27.00 9.94
N LYS A 91 -5.03 -26.10 10.27
CA LYS A 91 -5.77 -25.34 9.26
C LYS A 91 -4.81 -24.46 8.47
N VAL A 92 -4.94 -24.46 7.16
CA VAL A 92 -4.14 -23.59 6.30
C VAL A 92 -4.79 -22.21 6.29
N MET A 93 -4.03 -21.21 6.73
CA MET A 93 -4.49 -19.82 6.81
C MET A 93 -3.81 -18.97 5.73
N ASP A 94 -4.58 -18.09 5.09
CA ASP A 94 -4.05 -17.10 4.14
C ASP A 94 -3.57 -15.85 4.90
N GLY A 95 -2.41 -15.99 5.53
CA GLY A 95 -1.75 -14.94 6.32
C GLY A 95 -0.36 -15.38 6.79
N TRP A 96 0.22 -14.61 7.71
CA TRP A 96 1.38 -14.98 8.51
C TRP A 96 0.92 -15.42 9.89
N GLU A 97 1.25 -16.65 10.29
CA GLU A 97 0.83 -17.20 11.59
C GLU A 97 1.98 -17.99 12.23
N THR A 98 2.26 -17.65 13.49
CA THR A 98 3.37 -18.18 14.27
C THR A 98 2.93 -19.22 15.31
N ARG A 99 3.89 -19.98 15.86
CA ARG A 99 3.61 -20.89 16.97
C ARG A 99 3.11 -20.12 18.20
N ARG A 100 2.19 -20.75 18.94
CA ARG A 100 1.84 -20.28 20.29
C ARG A 100 3.10 -20.20 21.16
N ARG A 101 3.40 -19.02 21.65
CA ARG A 101 4.52 -18.78 22.54
C ARG A 101 4.18 -19.26 23.94
N ARG A 102 5.18 -19.84 24.60
CA ARG A 102 5.07 -20.39 25.96
C ARG A 102 6.20 -19.82 26.79
N GLY A 103 5.94 -19.59 28.07
CA GLY A 103 6.98 -19.19 29.00
C GLY A 103 7.94 -20.33 29.35
N ALA A 104 8.90 -20.03 30.21
CA ALA A 104 10.08 -20.87 30.46
C ALA A 104 9.76 -22.24 31.11
N GLY A 105 8.57 -22.43 31.70
CA GLY A 105 8.23 -23.68 32.36
C GLY A 105 6.82 -23.70 32.96
N PRO A 106 6.45 -24.76 33.69
CA PRO A 106 5.11 -24.92 34.26
C PRO A 106 4.74 -23.84 35.28
N GLU A 107 5.72 -23.31 36.02
CA GLU A 107 5.53 -22.24 37.02
C GLU A 107 5.38 -20.85 36.38
N THR A 108 5.88 -20.68 35.15
CA THR A 108 5.79 -19.46 34.35
C THR A 108 5.35 -19.82 32.93
N PRO A 109 4.08 -20.25 32.74
CA PRO A 109 3.62 -20.82 31.47
C PRO A 109 3.39 -19.76 30.38
N PHE A 110 3.29 -18.49 30.77
CA PHE A 110 3.12 -17.36 29.86
C PHE A 110 4.47 -16.74 29.47
N PRO A 111 4.62 -16.27 28.22
CA PRO A 111 5.82 -15.55 27.79
C PRO A 111 6.06 -14.30 28.62
N ALA A 112 7.32 -13.88 28.71
CA ALA A 112 7.66 -12.60 29.32
C ALA A 112 7.05 -11.44 28.51
N PRO A 113 6.71 -10.29 29.14
CA PRO A 113 6.02 -9.18 28.47
C PRO A 113 6.73 -8.63 27.23
N GLU A 114 8.05 -8.74 27.18
CA GLU A 114 8.92 -8.31 26.09
C GLU A 114 9.00 -9.33 24.94
N GLU A 115 8.59 -10.58 25.16
CA GLU A 115 8.65 -11.61 24.11
C GLU A 115 7.51 -11.43 23.12
N HIS A 116 7.86 -11.39 21.84
CA HIS A 116 6.95 -11.22 20.74
C HIS A 116 7.51 -11.87 19.47
N ASP A 117 6.64 -12.13 18.51
CA ASP A 117 7.06 -12.50 17.16
C ASP A 117 7.17 -11.27 16.27
N TRP A 118 8.07 -11.31 15.29
CA TRP A 118 8.36 -10.18 14.42
C TRP A 118 8.56 -10.61 12.97
N ALA A 119 8.20 -9.71 12.07
CA ALA A 119 8.51 -9.77 10.66
C ALA A 119 9.22 -8.47 10.23
N LEU A 120 10.29 -8.60 9.46
CA LEU A 120 10.98 -7.50 8.80
C LEU A 120 10.44 -7.35 7.38
N ILE A 121 10.03 -6.14 7.04
CA ILE A 121 9.46 -5.79 5.74
C ILE A 121 10.36 -4.75 5.09
N ARG A 122 10.82 -5.02 3.86
CA ARG A 122 11.42 -4.02 2.99
C ARG A 122 10.32 -3.38 2.14
N LEU A 123 10.19 -2.06 2.19
CA LEU A 123 9.26 -1.32 1.35
C LEU A 123 9.70 -1.41 -0.11
N GLY A 124 8.73 -1.51 -1.03
CA GLY A 124 8.99 -1.50 -2.47
C GLY A 124 9.33 -0.10 -2.96
N ALA A 125 8.68 0.90 -2.37
CA ALA A 125 8.96 2.31 -2.61
C ALA A 125 9.26 2.99 -1.27
N PRO A 126 10.54 3.33 -0.98
CA PRO A 126 10.88 4.11 0.19
C PRO A 126 10.13 5.44 0.24
N GLY A 127 9.70 5.84 1.43
CA GLY A 127 8.78 6.97 1.52
C GLY A 127 8.39 7.35 2.93
N VAL A 128 7.52 8.34 3.02
CA VAL A 128 6.89 8.76 4.27
C VAL A 128 5.69 7.87 4.53
N VAL A 129 5.70 7.16 5.67
CA VAL A 129 4.57 6.29 6.07
C VAL A 129 3.52 7.16 6.75
N LYS A 130 2.33 7.24 6.15
CA LYS A 130 1.19 8.02 6.65
C LYS A 130 0.21 7.16 7.45
N GLY A 131 0.22 5.85 7.24
CA GLY A 131 -0.55 4.92 8.02
C GLY A 131 -0.40 3.48 7.56
N VAL A 132 -0.97 2.57 8.34
CA VAL A 132 -1.02 1.15 8.02
C VAL A 132 -2.40 0.57 8.28
N VAL A 133 -2.69 -0.52 7.58
CA VAL A 133 -3.75 -1.46 7.98
C VAL A 133 -3.11 -2.80 8.31
N VAL A 134 -3.30 -3.24 9.55
CA VAL A 134 -2.99 -4.59 10.01
C VAL A 134 -4.30 -5.39 9.96
N ASP A 135 -4.46 -6.15 8.88
CA ASP A 135 -5.66 -6.94 8.62
C ASP A 135 -5.54 -8.32 9.30
N THR A 136 -6.46 -8.62 10.20
CA THR A 136 -6.57 -9.90 10.91
C THR A 136 -7.68 -10.78 10.34
N ALA A 137 -8.06 -10.59 9.08
CA ALA A 137 -9.06 -11.40 8.38
C ALA A 137 -8.85 -12.89 8.64
N HIS A 138 -9.97 -13.56 8.92
CA HIS A 138 -10.10 -14.97 9.31
C HIS A 138 -9.36 -15.42 10.59
N PHE A 139 -8.48 -14.61 11.16
CA PHE A 139 -7.92 -14.82 12.50
C PHE A 139 -8.90 -14.29 13.54
N ARG A 140 -9.85 -15.14 13.94
CA ARG A 140 -11.02 -14.76 14.76
C ARG A 140 -10.73 -14.74 16.26
N GLY A 141 -9.94 -15.70 16.75
CA GLY A 141 -9.48 -15.76 18.15
C GLY A 141 -7.99 -16.14 18.28
N ASN A 142 -7.29 -16.34 17.17
CA ASN A 142 -5.86 -16.63 17.08
C ASN A 142 -5.08 -15.48 16.41
N TYR A 143 -5.64 -14.27 16.41
CA TYR A 143 -4.94 -13.05 16.04
C TYR A 143 -4.07 -12.57 17.22
N PRO A 144 -3.03 -11.75 17.00
CA PRO A 144 -2.26 -11.19 18.10
C PRO A 144 -3.10 -10.22 18.92
N GLN A 145 -3.08 -10.30 20.25
CA GLN A 145 -3.89 -9.40 21.08
C GLN A 145 -3.44 -7.94 20.97
N ARG A 146 -2.16 -7.71 20.73
CA ARG A 146 -1.59 -6.40 20.40
C ARG A 146 -0.59 -6.49 19.26
N VAL A 147 -0.44 -5.40 18.53
CA VAL A 147 0.63 -5.24 17.54
C VAL A 147 1.44 -3.99 17.83
N SER A 148 2.72 -3.99 17.46
CA SER A 148 3.53 -2.77 17.39
C SER A 148 4.21 -2.69 16.04
N LEU A 149 4.58 -1.47 15.66
CA LEU A 149 5.23 -1.20 14.39
C LEU A 149 6.39 -0.24 14.59
N GLN A 150 7.54 -0.61 14.05
CA GLN A 150 8.71 0.25 14.01
C GLN A 150 9.18 0.42 12.57
N ALA A 151 9.86 1.52 12.29
CA ALA A 151 10.39 1.84 10.99
C ALA A 151 11.85 2.27 11.08
N THR A 152 12.59 2.05 9.99
CA THR A 152 13.97 2.50 9.88
C THR A 152 14.32 2.84 8.43
N ALA A 153 15.36 3.65 8.27
CA ALA A 153 15.99 3.95 7.00
C ALA A 153 17.42 3.44 7.04
N VAL A 154 17.69 2.40 6.28
CA VAL A 154 19.04 1.84 6.09
C VAL A 154 19.37 1.89 4.60
N GLU A 155 20.57 2.38 4.30
CA GLU A 155 21.08 2.50 2.93
C GLU A 155 21.40 1.13 2.32
N GLY A 156 21.43 1.07 0.99
CA GLY A 156 21.74 -0.15 0.26
C GLY A 156 20.62 -1.21 0.33
N ASN A 157 21.03 -2.47 0.43
CA ASN A 157 20.12 -3.63 0.45
C ASN A 157 20.49 -4.56 1.61
N PRO A 158 20.31 -4.11 2.87
CA PRO A 158 20.77 -4.85 4.04
C PRO A 158 20.02 -6.19 4.17
N GLY A 159 20.77 -7.22 4.57
CA GLY A 159 20.24 -8.52 4.94
C GLY A 159 19.60 -8.50 6.34
N PRO A 160 18.95 -9.61 6.75
CA PRO A 160 18.32 -9.71 8.07
C PRO A 160 19.27 -9.47 9.24
N GLU A 161 20.50 -10.02 9.19
CA GLU A 161 21.49 -9.86 10.26
C GLU A 161 21.89 -8.39 10.44
N GLU A 162 22.09 -7.66 9.35
CA GLU A 162 22.44 -6.23 9.37
C GLU A 162 21.30 -5.39 9.95
N LEU A 163 20.04 -5.68 9.61
CA LEU A 163 18.87 -4.96 10.14
C LEU A 163 18.57 -5.25 11.62
N LEU A 164 19.01 -6.40 12.11
CA LEU A 164 18.89 -6.81 13.51
C LEU A 164 20.09 -6.39 14.36
N ALA A 165 21.13 -5.82 13.74
CA ALA A 165 22.29 -5.32 14.45
C ALA A 165 21.90 -4.20 15.43
N SER A 166 22.59 -4.14 16.57
CA SER A 166 22.26 -3.24 17.68
C SER A 166 22.42 -1.75 17.37
N ASP A 167 23.18 -1.41 16.33
CA ASP A 167 23.41 -0.05 15.85
C ASP A 167 22.31 0.46 14.90
N VAL A 168 21.45 -0.44 14.38
CA VAL A 168 20.28 -0.04 13.59
C VAL A 168 19.22 0.55 14.51
N LYS A 169 18.93 1.83 14.29
CA LYS A 169 17.92 2.56 15.06
C LYS A 169 16.54 2.37 14.43
N TRP A 170 15.64 1.78 15.21
CA TRP A 170 14.25 1.59 14.87
C TRP A 170 13.40 2.65 15.58
N GLU A 171 12.69 3.46 14.80
CA GLU A 171 11.74 4.46 15.29
C GLU A 171 10.39 3.79 15.54
N GLU A 172 9.80 3.98 16.71
CA GLU A 172 8.48 3.44 17.03
C GLU A 172 7.38 4.30 16.40
N LEU A 173 6.66 3.72 15.42
CA LEU A 173 5.50 4.37 14.81
C LEU A 173 4.21 4.03 15.56
N LEU A 174 4.13 2.79 16.07
CA LEU A 174 2.99 2.30 16.83
C LEU A 174 3.50 1.52 18.04
N PRO A 175 3.26 1.98 19.29
CA PRO A 175 3.55 1.19 20.48
C PRO A 175 2.67 -0.06 20.52
N PRO A 176 2.93 -1.05 21.40
CA PRO A 176 2.06 -2.22 21.55
C PRO A 176 0.59 -1.81 21.79
N THR A 177 -0.24 -1.98 20.76
CA THR A 177 -1.62 -1.47 20.71
C THR A 177 -2.60 -2.62 20.48
N PRO A 178 -3.71 -2.70 21.24
CA PRO A 178 -4.74 -3.70 21.00
C PRO A 178 -5.31 -3.66 19.59
N VAL A 179 -5.65 -4.82 19.06
CA VAL A 179 -6.34 -4.99 17.77
C VAL A 179 -7.56 -5.88 17.93
N LEU A 180 -8.47 -5.81 16.94
CA LEU A 180 -9.61 -6.70 16.84
C LEU A 180 -9.28 -7.92 15.96
N GLY A 181 -9.83 -9.08 16.31
CA GLY A 181 -9.82 -10.27 15.45
C GLY A 181 -10.75 -10.13 14.26
N HIS A 182 -10.44 -10.74 13.13
CA HIS A 182 -11.26 -10.66 11.91
C HIS A 182 -11.62 -9.21 11.52
N ALA A 183 -10.61 -8.33 11.47
CA ALA A 183 -10.82 -6.91 11.23
C ALA A 183 -9.70 -6.23 10.45
N ALA A 184 -10.04 -5.17 9.73
CA ALA A 184 -9.08 -4.17 9.25
C ALA A 184 -8.73 -3.21 10.40
N ASN A 185 -7.55 -3.35 10.99
CA ASN A 185 -7.08 -2.44 12.05
C ASN A 185 -6.21 -1.34 11.46
N GLY A 186 -6.76 -0.13 11.33
CA GLY A 186 -6.12 1.01 10.70
C GLY A 186 -5.51 2.01 11.69
N PHE A 187 -4.25 2.39 11.44
CA PHE A 187 -3.49 3.33 12.27
C PHE A 187 -2.88 4.42 11.38
N ALA A 188 -3.06 5.69 11.75
CA ALA A 188 -2.47 6.84 11.06
C ALA A 188 -1.28 7.39 11.85
N PHE A 189 -0.30 7.94 11.13
CA PHE A 189 0.93 8.49 11.70
C PHE A 189 1.17 9.91 11.18
N ASP A 190 1.70 10.76 12.05
CA ASP A 190 2.14 12.12 11.73
C ASP A 190 3.66 12.23 11.91
N VAL A 191 4.39 11.46 11.09
CA VAL A 191 5.85 11.38 11.11
C VAL A 191 6.38 11.77 9.73
N GLU A 192 7.03 12.93 9.64
CA GLU A 192 7.62 13.46 8.41
C GLU A 192 9.06 12.94 8.21
N ARG A 193 9.21 11.62 8.11
CA ARG A 193 10.50 10.95 7.85
C ARG A 193 10.38 9.90 6.76
N ARG A 194 11.47 9.73 6.01
CA ARG A 194 11.57 8.70 4.98
C ARG A 194 12.05 7.39 5.59
N PHE A 195 11.33 6.30 5.32
CA PHE A 195 11.69 4.96 5.76
C PHE A 195 11.91 4.01 4.58
N THR A 196 12.74 2.97 4.78
CA THR A 196 12.99 1.90 3.80
C THR A 196 12.52 0.53 4.30
N HIS A 197 12.46 0.34 5.62
CA HIS A 197 12.09 -0.93 6.24
C HIS A 197 11.13 -0.72 7.40
N LEU A 198 10.30 -1.74 7.66
CA LEU A 198 9.42 -1.85 8.82
C LEU A 198 9.72 -3.13 9.60
N ARG A 199 9.46 -3.08 10.90
CA ARG A 199 9.39 -4.24 11.79
C ARG A 199 8.00 -4.28 12.41
N LEU A 200 7.20 -5.25 11.98
CA LEU A 200 5.87 -5.54 12.53
C LEU A 200 6.01 -6.60 13.61
N CYS A 201 5.45 -6.35 14.79
CA CYS A 201 5.50 -7.28 15.92
C CYS A 201 4.10 -7.75 16.34
N GLN A 202 3.98 -9.04 16.65
CA GLN A 202 2.82 -9.71 17.21
C GLN A 202 3.05 -9.99 18.70
N HIS A 203 2.18 -9.50 19.58
CA HIS A 203 2.36 -9.63 21.02
C HIS A 203 1.34 -10.62 21.62
N PRO A 204 1.77 -11.76 22.18
CA PRO A 204 3.11 -12.37 22.07
C PRO A 204 3.33 -13.20 20.78
N ASP A 205 2.25 -13.60 20.13
CA ASP A 205 2.19 -14.45 18.93
C ASP A 205 0.81 -14.32 18.26
N GLY A 206 0.60 -14.97 17.12
CA GLY A 206 -0.72 -15.10 16.50
C GLY A 206 -0.68 -15.03 14.99
N GLY A 207 -1.81 -14.62 14.40
CA GLY A 207 -1.99 -14.53 12.95
C GLY A 207 -2.39 -13.15 12.43
N ILE A 208 -1.73 -12.69 11.37
CA ILE A 208 -2.06 -11.47 10.62
C ILE A 208 -2.22 -11.85 9.15
N ALA A 209 -3.35 -11.49 8.55
CA ALA A 209 -3.68 -11.83 7.18
C ALA A 209 -2.92 -10.96 6.17
N ARG A 210 -2.99 -9.64 6.35
CA ARG A 210 -2.35 -8.66 5.45
C ARG A 210 -1.77 -7.49 6.22
N LEU A 211 -0.73 -6.89 5.64
CA LEU A 211 -0.23 -5.57 5.97
C LEU A 211 -0.39 -4.68 4.74
N ARG A 212 -0.93 -3.49 4.93
CA ARG A 212 -0.92 -2.39 3.94
C ARG A 212 -0.20 -1.20 4.56
N VAL A 213 0.65 -0.54 3.79
CA VAL A 213 1.48 0.58 4.27
C VAL A 213 1.22 1.79 3.38
N TYR A 214 0.31 2.65 3.79
CA TYR A 214 -0.09 3.81 3.00
C TYR A 214 0.87 4.97 3.24
N GLY A 215 1.35 5.57 2.14
CA GLY A 215 2.29 6.67 2.25
C GLY A 215 2.62 7.36 0.94
N GLU A 216 3.62 8.24 1.03
CA GLU A 216 4.13 9.02 -0.08
C GLU A 216 5.52 8.55 -0.45
N VAL A 217 5.74 8.22 -1.72
CA VAL A 217 7.06 7.82 -2.21
C VAL A 217 8.04 9.00 -2.17
N VAL A 218 9.26 8.72 -1.75
CA VAL A 218 10.39 9.66 -1.73
C VAL A 218 11.57 8.96 -2.42
N PRO A 219 11.70 9.10 -3.75
CA PRO A 219 12.78 8.47 -4.50
C PRO A 219 14.13 9.11 -4.15
N ASP A 220 15.20 8.38 -4.39
CA ASP A 220 16.55 8.93 -4.31
C ASP A 220 16.82 9.87 -5.51
N PRO A 221 17.06 11.18 -5.27
CA PRO A 221 17.33 12.14 -6.34
C PRO A 221 18.63 11.84 -7.10
N GLU A 222 19.66 11.30 -6.44
CA GLU A 222 20.94 10.99 -7.08
C GLU A 222 20.76 9.84 -8.08
N TRP A 223 20.03 8.80 -7.68
CA TRP A 223 19.69 7.68 -8.55
C TRP A 223 18.95 8.14 -9.82
N LEU A 224 17.94 9.00 -9.69
CA LEU A 224 17.22 9.53 -10.86
C LEU A 224 18.13 10.38 -11.75
N GLY A 225 19.03 11.17 -11.17
CA GLY A 225 20.03 11.94 -11.92
C GLY A 225 21.00 11.08 -12.71
N LEU A 226 21.45 9.95 -12.14
CA LEU A 226 22.35 9.00 -12.80
C LEU A 226 21.71 8.28 -13.98
N LEU A 227 20.40 7.98 -13.90
CA LEU A 227 19.65 7.37 -15.01
C LEU A 227 19.46 8.36 -16.18
N GLY A 228 19.41 9.66 -15.89
CA GLY A 228 19.12 10.71 -16.87
C GLY A 228 17.66 10.67 -17.31
N THR A 229 17.34 9.87 -18.33
CA THR A 229 15.96 9.70 -18.79
C THR A 229 15.20 8.71 -17.93
N VAL A 230 14.13 9.16 -17.28
CA VAL A 230 13.26 8.38 -16.39
C VAL A 230 11.80 8.53 -16.79
N ASP A 231 10.93 7.67 -16.25
CA ASP A 231 9.48 7.86 -16.31
C ASP A 231 9.03 8.84 -15.22
N LEU A 232 8.72 10.08 -15.60
CA LEU A 232 8.38 11.16 -14.69
C LEU A 232 7.03 10.95 -13.97
N ALA A 233 6.15 10.10 -14.51
CA ALA A 233 4.86 9.79 -13.91
C ALA A 233 4.89 8.59 -12.95
N SER A 234 5.94 7.75 -13.04
CA SER A 234 6.01 6.50 -12.30
C SER A 234 5.91 6.69 -10.79
N VAL A 235 5.09 5.86 -10.15
CA VAL A 235 4.98 5.80 -8.68
C VAL A 235 6.33 5.56 -8.02
N LEU A 236 7.18 4.69 -8.60
CA LEU A 236 8.52 4.41 -8.08
C LEU A 236 9.43 5.65 -8.08
N ASN A 237 9.16 6.58 -8.99
CA ASN A 237 9.89 7.83 -9.11
C ASN A 237 9.20 8.97 -8.36
N GLY A 238 8.15 8.71 -7.56
CA GLY A 238 7.44 9.74 -6.81
C GLY A 238 6.29 10.42 -7.56
N GLY A 239 5.91 9.93 -8.73
CA GLY A 239 4.68 10.37 -9.39
C GLY A 239 3.44 9.97 -8.60
N VAL A 240 2.42 10.83 -8.64
CA VAL A 240 1.21 10.70 -7.82
C VAL A 240 -0.02 10.92 -8.68
N TYR A 241 -1.04 10.11 -8.43
CA TYR A 241 -2.39 10.35 -8.93
C TYR A 241 -3.09 11.39 -8.04
N GLU A 242 -3.73 12.40 -8.63
CA GLU A 242 -4.40 13.47 -7.89
C GLU A 242 -5.92 13.37 -7.92
N ASP A 243 -6.50 13.14 -9.09
CA ASP A 243 -7.95 13.09 -9.25
C ASP A 243 -8.37 12.45 -10.57
N ALA A 244 -9.59 11.91 -10.62
CA ALA A 244 -10.17 11.29 -11.80
C ALA A 244 -11.67 11.53 -11.87
N SER A 245 -12.19 11.55 -13.09
CA SER A 245 -13.63 11.63 -13.36
C SER A 245 -14.41 10.40 -12.87
N ASP A 246 -13.76 9.23 -12.84
CA ASP A 246 -14.38 7.95 -12.45
C ASP A 246 -13.35 7.01 -11.81
N ARG A 247 -13.74 6.39 -10.69
CA ARG A 247 -12.94 5.46 -9.87
C ARG A 247 -13.66 4.11 -9.68
N PHE A 248 -14.65 3.78 -10.52
CA PHE A 248 -15.64 2.76 -10.18
C PHE A 248 -15.08 1.34 -10.13
N TYR A 249 -14.29 0.92 -11.13
CA TYR A 249 -13.79 -0.46 -11.20
C TYR A 249 -12.39 -0.65 -10.63
N SER A 250 -11.57 0.40 -10.65
CA SER A 250 -10.15 0.29 -10.29
C SER A 250 -9.55 1.67 -9.97
N SER A 251 -8.50 1.67 -9.14
CA SER A 251 -7.75 2.88 -8.81
C SER A 251 -7.00 3.44 -10.04
N PRO A 252 -7.06 4.76 -10.31
CA PRO A 252 -6.27 5.37 -11.37
C PRO A 252 -4.75 5.28 -11.16
N THR A 253 -4.27 5.02 -9.94
CA THR A 253 -2.85 4.76 -9.65
C THR A 253 -2.30 3.60 -10.48
N GLN A 254 -3.14 2.65 -10.93
CA GLN A 254 -2.76 1.56 -11.82
C GLN A 254 -2.05 2.04 -13.10
N ILE A 255 -2.41 3.22 -13.62
CA ILE A 255 -1.85 3.80 -14.85
C ILE A 255 -0.35 4.06 -14.70
N ILE A 256 0.11 4.43 -13.51
CA ILE A 256 1.50 4.87 -13.25
C ILE A 256 2.33 3.83 -12.50
N LEU A 257 1.85 2.58 -12.41
CA LEU A 257 2.61 1.49 -11.82
C LEU A 257 3.72 0.97 -12.75
N PRO A 258 4.79 0.39 -12.19
CA PRO A 258 5.85 -0.21 -12.99
C PRO A 258 5.37 -1.43 -13.81
N GLY A 259 6.19 -1.80 -14.78
CA GLY A 259 5.95 -2.97 -15.64
C GLY A 259 4.85 -2.76 -16.67
N THR A 260 4.39 -3.86 -17.27
CA THR A 260 3.19 -3.92 -18.11
C THR A 260 2.07 -4.58 -17.32
N SER A 261 0.83 -4.33 -17.73
CA SER A 261 -0.31 -5.06 -17.18
C SER A 261 -0.17 -6.56 -17.40
N ARG A 262 -0.68 -7.39 -16.47
CA ARG A 262 -0.66 -8.86 -16.56
C ARG A 262 -2.06 -9.48 -16.64
N LYS A 263 -3.09 -8.66 -16.44
CA LYS A 263 -4.50 -9.03 -16.41
C LYS A 263 -5.36 -7.77 -16.51
N MET A 264 -6.66 -7.92 -16.74
CA MET A 264 -7.53 -6.78 -17.03
C MET A 264 -7.69 -5.81 -15.84
N ASP A 265 -7.79 -6.32 -14.61
CA ASP A 265 -7.91 -5.51 -13.37
C ASP A 265 -6.58 -4.89 -12.90
N ASP A 266 -5.51 -5.05 -13.68
CA ASP A 266 -4.21 -4.38 -13.46
C ASP A 266 -4.14 -3.01 -14.15
N GLY A 267 -5.18 -2.53 -14.83
CA GLY A 267 -5.28 -1.18 -15.40
C GLY A 267 -6.31 -0.29 -14.69
N TRP A 268 -6.46 0.95 -15.17
CA TRP A 268 -7.62 1.79 -14.84
C TRP A 268 -8.75 1.50 -15.82
N GLU A 269 -9.93 1.14 -15.31
CA GLU A 269 -11.19 0.97 -16.03
C GLU A 269 -12.28 1.86 -15.40
N ASN A 270 -13.06 2.52 -16.26
CA ASN A 270 -14.15 3.42 -15.90
C ASN A 270 -15.52 2.85 -16.35
N ARG A 271 -16.61 3.46 -15.88
CA ARG A 271 -17.95 3.12 -16.35
C ARG A 271 -18.16 3.56 -17.80
N ARG A 272 -18.99 2.79 -18.52
CA ARG A 272 -19.47 3.17 -19.86
C ARG A 272 -20.19 4.52 -19.83
N ARG A 273 -19.68 5.48 -20.59
CA ARG A 273 -20.22 6.83 -20.68
C ARG A 273 -21.20 6.94 -21.84
N ARG A 274 -22.27 7.71 -21.63
CA ARG A 274 -23.35 7.93 -22.62
C ARG A 274 -23.69 9.41 -22.82
N VAL A 275 -23.13 10.28 -21.98
CA VAL A 275 -23.34 11.72 -22.07
C VAL A 275 -22.48 12.24 -23.21
N ARG A 276 -23.12 12.83 -24.21
CA ARG A 276 -22.44 13.40 -25.38
C ARG A 276 -21.49 14.53 -24.96
N ASP A 277 -20.43 14.70 -25.73
CA ASP A 277 -19.45 15.79 -25.57
C ASP A 277 -18.76 15.80 -24.19
N THR A 278 -18.70 14.65 -23.53
CA THR A 278 -17.93 14.45 -22.29
C THR A 278 -16.96 13.29 -22.44
N ASN A 279 -15.95 13.24 -21.57
CA ASN A 279 -14.97 12.17 -21.53
C ASN A 279 -14.55 11.83 -20.10
N ASP A 280 -13.88 10.70 -19.92
CA ASP A 280 -13.22 10.37 -18.67
C ASP A 280 -11.77 10.87 -18.66
N TRP A 281 -11.26 11.21 -17.49
CA TRP A 281 -9.93 11.79 -17.34
C TRP A 281 -9.28 11.43 -16.00
N VAL A 282 -7.95 11.50 -15.98
CA VAL A 282 -7.11 11.30 -14.80
C VAL A 282 -6.03 12.38 -14.76
N ARG A 283 -5.82 13.00 -13.59
CA ARG A 283 -4.77 13.99 -13.32
C ARG A 283 -3.67 13.37 -12.47
N PHE A 284 -2.45 13.70 -12.83
CA PHE A 284 -1.23 13.24 -12.17
C PHE A 284 -0.31 14.40 -11.88
N ARG A 285 0.39 14.31 -10.74
CA ARG A 285 1.56 15.12 -10.42
C ARG A 285 2.81 14.28 -10.69
N LEU A 286 3.76 14.86 -11.40
CA LEU A 286 5.03 14.22 -11.71
C LEU A 286 5.92 14.18 -10.45
N ALA A 287 6.95 13.34 -10.49
CA ALA A 287 7.99 13.21 -9.46
C ALA A 287 8.49 14.57 -8.95
N ALA A 288 8.78 15.46 -9.89
CA ALA A 288 9.09 16.87 -9.74
C ALA A 288 8.93 17.54 -11.12
N GLN A 289 9.27 18.83 -11.24
CA GLN A 289 9.29 19.47 -12.55
C GLN A 289 10.26 18.75 -13.50
N GLY A 290 9.77 18.40 -14.69
CA GLY A 290 10.55 17.68 -15.68
C GLY A 290 10.22 18.07 -17.10
N VAL A 291 11.07 17.65 -18.03
CA VAL A 291 10.91 17.85 -19.47
C VAL A 291 10.54 16.51 -20.11
N ILE A 292 9.28 16.34 -20.46
CA ILE A 292 8.74 15.15 -21.12
C ILE A 292 9.17 15.18 -22.61
N ARG A 293 9.71 14.06 -23.11
CA ARG A 293 10.18 13.93 -24.49
C ARG A 293 9.43 12.85 -25.28
N ALA A 294 8.99 11.79 -24.61
CA ALA A 294 8.23 10.71 -25.23
C ALA A 294 7.16 10.19 -24.27
N VAL A 295 6.07 9.69 -24.86
CA VAL A 295 4.92 9.17 -24.15
C VAL A 295 4.69 7.73 -24.57
N GLU A 296 4.40 6.87 -23.61
CA GLU A 296 3.83 5.55 -23.89
C GLU A 296 2.43 5.46 -23.29
N ILE A 297 1.48 4.93 -24.06
CA ILE A 297 0.13 4.58 -23.58
C ILE A 297 -0.10 3.10 -23.87
N ASP A 298 -0.35 2.32 -22.83
CA ASP A 298 -0.58 0.89 -22.92
C ASP A 298 -2.05 0.57 -22.66
N THR A 299 -2.64 -0.25 -23.54
CA THR A 299 -3.99 -0.82 -23.40
C THR A 299 -3.97 -2.33 -23.23
N ALA A 300 -2.82 -2.92 -22.88
CA ALA A 300 -2.67 -4.36 -22.64
C ALA A 300 -3.78 -4.93 -21.74
N TYR A 301 -4.28 -6.11 -22.11
CA TYR A 301 -5.39 -6.84 -21.48
C TYR A 301 -6.78 -6.19 -21.60
N LEU A 302 -6.90 -5.01 -22.20
CA LEU A 302 -8.18 -4.35 -22.49
C LEU A 302 -8.54 -4.57 -23.96
N LYS A 303 -9.34 -5.60 -24.23
CA LYS A 303 -9.60 -6.11 -25.60
C LYS A 303 -10.86 -5.50 -26.24
N GLY A 304 -11.88 -5.25 -25.44
CA GLY A 304 -13.18 -4.74 -25.90
C GLY A 304 -13.63 -3.45 -25.20
N ASN A 305 -12.86 -3.00 -24.22
CA ASN A 305 -13.19 -1.88 -23.33
C ASN A 305 -11.98 -0.95 -23.12
N SER A 306 -10.93 -1.04 -23.94
CA SER A 306 -9.85 -0.05 -23.94
C SER A 306 -10.39 1.30 -24.37
N ALA A 307 -9.77 2.38 -23.90
CA ALA A 307 -10.01 3.71 -24.46
C ALA A 307 -9.80 3.70 -25.99
N GLY A 308 -10.78 4.21 -26.74
CA GLY A 308 -10.71 4.26 -28.21
C GLY A 308 -9.81 5.38 -28.71
N TRP A 309 -9.79 6.50 -27.98
CA TRP A 309 -8.90 7.63 -28.21
C TRP A 309 -8.41 8.20 -26.89
N VAL A 310 -7.22 8.78 -26.90
CA VAL A 310 -6.67 9.53 -25.77
C VAL A 310 -6.10 10.87 -26.21
N ALA A 311 -6.11 11.85 -25.31
CA ALA A 311 -5.31 13.07 -25.43
C ALA A 311 -4.56 13.30 -24.12
N LEU A 312 -3.42 13.99 -24.18
CA LEU A 312 -2.68 14.42 -23.00
C LEU A 312 -2.49 15.93 -23.00
N SER A 313 -2.67 16.51 -21.83
CA SER A 313 -2.33 17.91 -21.54
C SER A 313 -1.34 17.98 -20.39
N ALA A 314 -0.47 18.98 -20.40
CA ALA A 314 0.49 19.25 -19.35
C ALA A 314 0.26 20.63 -18.72
N ARG A 315 0.74 20.79 -17.49
CA ARG A 315 0.76 22.06 -16.76
C ARG A 315 2.08 22.17 -16.00
N ASP A 316 2.67 23.36 -15.98
CA ASP A 316 3.84 23.67 -15.17
C ASP A 316 3.45 24.57 -13.98
N GLY A 317 3.84 24.18 -12.77
CA GLY A 317 3.36 24.77 -11.52
C GLY A 317 1.90 24.40 -11.18
N GLU A 318 1.42 24.90 -10.04
CA GLU A 318 0.02 24.73 -9.61
C GLU A 318 -0.93 25.66 -10.38
N ASP A 319 -0.49 26.89 -10.65
CA ASP A 319 -1.32 27.93 -11.28
C ASP A 319 -1.08 28.05 -12.79
N GLY A 320 -0.31 27.15 -13.39
CA GLY A 320 -0.06 27.15 -14.83
C GLY A 320 -1.30 26.82 -15.65
N GLU A 321 -1.33 27.31 -16.89
CA GLU A 321 -2.35 26.94 -17.85
C GLU A 321 -2.09 25.53 -18.43
N TRP A 322 -3.17 24.77 -18.65
CA TRP A 322 -3.07 23.47 -19.30
C TRP A 322 -2.84 23.66 -20.80
N TYR A 323 -1.83 22.97 -21.34
CA TYR A 323 -1.53 22.96 -22.77
C TYR A 323 -1.42 21.54 -23.31
N GLU A 324 -1.84 21.33 -24.56
CA GLU A 324 -1.84 20.01 -25.20
C GLU A 324 -0.42 19.53 -25.49
N ILE A 325 -0.09 18.29 -25.11
CA ILE A 325 1.18 17.63 -25.44
C ILE A 325 0.98 16.43 -26.38
N LEU A 326 -0.22 15.83 -26.36
CA LEU A 326 -0.61 14.78 -27.30
C LEU A 326 -2.05 15.05 -27.75
N PRO A 327 -2.30 15.36 -29.04
CA PRO A 327 -3.66 15.56 -29.52
C PRO A 327 -4.48 14.28 -29.42
N ARG A 328 -5.80 14.40 -29.55
CA ARG A 328 -6.71 13.25 -29.56
C ARG A 328 -6.27 12.22 -30.60
N THR A 329 -5.73 11.12 -30.11
CA THR A 329 -5.06 10.08 -30.89
C THR A 329 -5.80 8.76 -30.70
N ARG A 330 -6.00 8.04 -31.81
CA ARG A 330 -6.65 6.73 -31.78
C ARG A 330 -5.73 5.68 -31.14
N LEU A 331 -6.29 4.84 -30.29
CA LEU A 331 -5.62 3.66 -29.74
C LEU A 331 -6.17 2.37 -30.37
N GLN A 332 -5.38 1.31 -30.26
CA GLN A 332 -5.77 -0.07 -30.52
C GLN A 332 -5.98 -0.81 -29.20
N PRO A 333 -6.93 -1.76 -29.13
CA PRO A 333 -7.05 -2.65 -27.97
C PRO A 333 -5.80 -3.51 -27.78
N ASP A 334 -5.50 -3.87 -26.53
CA ASP A 334 -4.43 -4.81 -26.18
C ASP A 334 -3.06 -4.48 -26.80
N THR A 335 -2.69 -3.19 -26.82
CA THR A 335 -1.54 -2.68 -27.59
C THR A 335 -0.75 -1.60 -26.84
N PRO A 336 0.59 -1.67 -26.81
CA PRO A 336 1.43 -0.55 -26.40
C PRO A 336 1.59 0.47 -27.53
N HIS A 337 1.40 1.75 -27.22
CA HIS A 337 1.53 2.87 -28.16
C HIS A 337 2.67 3.76 -27.72
N ARG A 338 3.54 4.15 -28.67
CA ARG A 338 4.71 4.99 -28.40
C ARG A 338 4.64 6.25 -29.24
N PHE A 339 4.75 7.39 -28.59
CA PHE A 339 4.65 8.70 -29.22
C PHE A 339 5.89 9.52 -28.91
N ARG A 340 6.53 10.05 -29.95
CA ARG A 340 7.56 11.08 -29.80
C ARG A 340 6.87 12.44 -29.77
N LEU A 341 7.18 13.26 -28.78
CA LEU A 341 6.68 14.64 -28.75
C LEU A 341 7.46 15.48 -29.78
N ALA A 342 6.73 16.27 -30.57
CA ALA A 342 7.34 17.19 -31.54
C ALA A 342 8.16 18.27 -30.82
N THR A 343 7.62 18.77 -29.71
CA THR A 343 8.26 19.72 -28.80
C THR A 343 8.30 19.09 -27.41
N PRO A 344 9.46 19.04 -26.74
CA PRO A 344 9.52 18.61 -25.34
C PRO A 344 8.63 19.50 -24.45
N ALA A 345 7.95 18.90 -23.48
CA ALA A 345 7.00 19.59 -22.62
C ALA A 345 7.53 19.70 -21.19
N THR A 346 7.75 20.93 -20.72
CA THR A 346 8.12 21.19 -19.32
C THR A 346 6.87 21.21 -18.45
N ALA A 347 6.82 20.37 -17.43
CA ALA A 347 5.60 20.18 -16.64
C ALA A 347 5.90 19.73 -15.21
N THR A 348 4.96 20.01 -14.32
CA THR A 348 4.83 19.37 -13.00
C THR A 348 3.59 18.48 -12.94
N HIS A 349 2.61 18.67 -13.83
CA HIS A 349 1.37 17.92 -13.88
C HIS A 349 1.04 17.48 -15.29
N VAL A 350 0.38 16.33 -15.41
CA VAL A 350 -0.17 15.80 -16.65
C VAL A 350 -1.59 15.32 -16.43
N ARG A 351 -2.45 15.57 -17.41
CA ARG A 351 -3.81 15.05 -17.49
C ARG A 351 -3.92 14.12 -18.69
N LEU A 352 -4.47 12.94 -18.45
CA LEU A 352 -4.89 12.00 -19.47
C LEU A 352 -6.39 12.08 -19.65
N ASP A 353 -6.85 12.24 -20.90
CA ASP A 353 -8.26 12.21 -21.28
C ASP A 353 -8.53 10.99 -22.16
N ALA A 354 -9.48 10.14 -21.78
CA ALA A 354 -9.93 8.95 -22.51
C ALA A 354 -11.33 9.19 -23.11
N PHE A 355 -11.47 9.05 -24.43
CA PHE A 355 -12.69 9.44 -25.16
C PHE A 355 -13.44 8.24 -25.77
N PRO A 356 -14.79 8.19 -25.60
CA PRO A 356 -15.55 8.90 -24.56
C PRO A 356 -15.23 8.34 -23.16
N ASP A 357 -14.83 7.08 -23.10
CA ASP A 357 -14.50 6.31 -21.91
C ASP A 357 -13.58 5.15 -22.33
N GLY A 358 -13.37 4.20 -21.42
CA GLY A 358 -12.57 3.01 -21.63
C GLY A 358 -11.29 3.02 -20.82
N GLY A 359 -10.69 1.84 -20.67
CA GLY A 359 -9.56 1.63 -19.80
C GLY A 359 -8.21 1.98 -20.41
N VAL A 360 -7.24 2.27 -19.55
CA VAL A 360 -5.82 2.43 -19.85
C VAL A 360 -5.03 1.57 -18.87
N ALA A 361 -4.15 0.73 -19.37
CA ALA A 361 -3.31 -0.13 -18.56
C ALA A 361 -2.15 0.66 -17.93
N ARG A 362 -1.35 1.34 -18.75
CA ARG A 362 -0.21 2.15 -18.29
C ARG A 362 -0.05 3.44 -19.07
N MET A 363 0.54 4.44 -18.44
CA MET A 363 1.13 5.61 -19.09
C MET A 363 2.56 5.77 -18.60
N ARG A 364 3.48 6.09 -19.51
CA ARG A 364 4.85 6.47 -19.18
C ARG A 364 5.21 7.79 -19.81
N LEU A 365 5.83 8.67 -19.04
CA LEU A 365 6.27 9.99 -19.48
C LEU A 365 7.78 10.05 -19.42
N HIS A 366 8.42 9.63 -20.50
CA HIS A 366 9.88 9.55 -20.59
C HIS A 366 10.48 10.94 -20.75
N GLY A 367 11.34 11.32 -19.82
CA GLY A 367 11.93 12.65 -19.76
C GLY A 367 13.04 12.75 -18.73
N GLU A 368 13.48 13.98 -18.49
CA GLU A 368 14.52 14.29 -17.49
C GLU A 368 13.95 15.32 -16.51
N LEU A 369 14.45 15.34 -15.28
CA LEU A 369 14.16 16.42 -14.34
C LEU A 369 14.78 17.73 -14.84
N THR A 370 14.10 18.85 -14.65
CA THR A 370 14.76 20.15 -14.79
C THR A 370 15.74 20.36 -13.63
N GLU A 371 16.66 21.32 -13.77
CA GLU A 371 17.55 21.69 -12.65
C GLU A 371 16.75 22.07 -11.39
N ALA A 372 15.67 22.84 -11.58
CA ALA A 372 14.76 23.22 -10.49
C ALA A 372 14.03 22.01 -9.90
N GLY A 373 13.54 21.08 -10.73
CA GLY A 373 12.87 19.87 -10.27
C GLY A 373 13.80 18.93 -9.51
N ALA A 374 15.03 18.75 -9.99
CA ALA A 374 16.06 17.97 -9.30
C ALA A 374 16.44 18.59 -7.95
N ALA A 375 16.62 19.92 -7.90
CA ALA A 375 16.90 20.63 -6.65
C ALA A 375 15.76 20.49 -5.63
N ALA A 376 14.51 20.70 -6.05
CA ALA A 376 13.34 20.57 -5.18
C ALA A 376 13.18 19.15 -4.62
N LEU A 377 13.41 18.13 -5.45
CA LEU A 377 13.37 16.74 -5.03
C LEU A 377 14.50 16.43 -4.02
N ALA A 378 15.71 16.92 -4.28
CA ALA A 378 16.84 16.77 -3.37
C ALA A 378 16.62 17.45 -2.02
N ASP A 379 16.01 18.64 -2.00
CA ASP A 379 15.64 19.32 -0.77
C ASP A 379 14.59 18.54 0.03
N ARG A 380 13.55 18.02 -0.64
CA ARG A 380 12.55 17.14 0.00
C ARG A 380 13.21 15.88 0.57
N PHE A 381 14.08 15.24 -0.19
CA PHE A 381 14.79 14.03 0.25
C PHE A 381 15.63 14.31 1.50
N ARG A 382 16.47 15.36 1.48
CA ARG A 382 17.32 15.72 2.63
C ARG A 382 16.52 16.06 3.88
N ARG A 383 15.43 16.81 3.75
CA ARG A 383 14.55 17.16 4.87
C ARG A 383 13.94 15.93 5.53
N LEU A 384 13.61 14.90 4.76
CA LEU A 384 12.94 13.68 5.23
C LEU A 384 13.93 12.60 5.68
N ALA A 385 15.21 12.68 5.31
CA ALA A 385 16.24 11.70 5.67
C ALA A 385 16.63 11.74 7.16
N GLY A 386 16.27 12.81 7.88
CA GLY A 386 16.50 12.97 9.32
C GLY A 386 17.71 13.81 9.65
#